data_AF-A0A3S5WZX8-F1
#
_entry.id   AF-A0A3S5WZX8-F1
#
_cell.length_a   1.000
_cell.length_b   1.000
_cell.length_c   1.000
_cell.angle_alpha   90.00
_cell.angle_beta   90.00
_cell.angle_gamma   90.00
#
_symmetry.space_group_name_H-M   'P 1'
#
loop_
_entity.id
_entity.type
_entity.pdbx_description
1 polymer ?
#
loop_
_entity_poly.entity_id
_entity_poly.type
_entity_poly.pdbx_seq_one_letter_code
_entity_poly.pdbx_strand_id
1 'polypeptide(L)' 'MWKMLKWSVIGGVVLLILSDIEISTSLYKYEDNRVEINFPRWQADQPWGTLSWHAGRFEHHWYGLAGKPKPATVL' A
#
# COMPACT_ATOMS: atom_id res chain seq x y z
N MET A 1 -9.06 12.32 24.86
CA MET A 1 -8.79 11.14 24.01
C MET A 1 -9.64 11.11 22.73
N TRP A 2 -10.95 11.37 22.79
CA TRP A 2 -11.83 11.32 21.60
C TRP A 2 -11.39 12.18 20.40
N LYS A 3 -10.89 13.40 20.64
CA LYS A 3 -10.41 14.28 19.55
C LYS A 3 -9.23 13.68 18.78
N MET A 4 -8.23 13.14 19.47
CA MET A 4 -7.05 12.54 18.84
C MET A 4 -7.45 11.30 18.02
N LEU A 5 -8.30 10.44 18.59
CA LEU A 5 -8.80 9.25 17.89
C LEU A 5 -9.54 9.62 16.60
N LYS A 6 -10.44 10.62 16.66
CA LYS A 6 -11.16 11.12 15.48
C LYS A 6 -10.19 11.57 14.38
N TRP A 7 -9.17 12.34 14.74
CA TRP A 7 -8.19 12.83 13.77
C TRP A 7 -7.29 11.72 13.21
N SER A 8 -6.92 10.73 14.02
CA SER A 8 -6.18 9.54 13.53
C SER A 8 -7.00 8.76 12.50
N VAL A 9 -8.31 8.57 12.74
CA VAL A 9 -9.18 7.88 11.78
C VAL A 9 -9.33 8.68 10.49
N ILE A 10 -9.61 9.99 10.59
CA ILE A 10 -9.72 10.86 9.41
C ILE A 10 -8.41 10.87 8.61
N GLY A 11 -7.27 11.02 9.30
CA GLY A 11 -5.95 11.00 8.67
C GLY A 11 -5.65 9.68 7.97
N GLY A 12 -6.01 8.55 8.61
CA GLY A 12 -5.89 7.23 8.00
C GLY A 12 -6.73 7.08 6.74
N VAL A 13 -7.99 7.53 6.77
CA VAL A 13 -8.88 7.50 5.59
C VAL A 13 -8.34 8.37 4.46
N VAL A 14 -7.88 9.59 4.77
CA VAL A 14 -7.28 10.49 3.76
C VAL A 14 -6.04 9.84 3.15
N LEU A 15 -5.18 9.21 3.97
CA LEU A 15 -3.98 8.54 3.50
C LEU A 15 -4.30 7.35 2.59
N LEU A 16 -5.36 6.59 2.88
CA LEU A 16 -5.85 5.53 2.01
C LEU A 16 -6.39 6.06 0.68
N ILE A 17 -7.16 7.16 0.70
CA ILE A 17 -7.67 7.81 -0.53
C ILE A 17 -6.52 8.28 -1.44
N LEU A 18 -5.43 8.76 -0.84
CA LEU A 18 -4.25 9.20 -1.58
C LEU A 18 -3.34 8.04 -2.02
N SER A 19 -3.54 6.84 -1.47
CA SER A 19 -2.76 5.66 -1.84
C SER A 19 -3.23 5.11 -3.17
N ASP A 20 -2.29 4.53 -3.91
CA ASP A 20 -2.62 3.72 -5.07
C ASP A 20 -3.02 2.33 -4.58
N ILE A 21 -4.26 1.94 -4.85
CA ILE A 21 -4.88 0.71 -4.36
C ILE A 21 -5.20 -0.17 -5.57
N GLU A 22 -4.47 -1.28 -5.68
CA GLU A 22 -4.67 -2.26 -6.73
C GLU A 22 -5.36 -3.50 -6.16
N ILE A 23 -6.52 -3.85 -6.74
CA ILE A 23 -7.31 -5.00 -6.33
C ILE A 23 -7.33 -5.98 -7.50
N SER A 24 -6.55 -7.06 -7.36
CA SER A 24 -6.55 -8.17 -8.30
C SER A 24 -7.46 -9.26 -7.77
N THR A 25 -8.53 -9.57 -8.53
CA THR A 25 -9.43 -10.69 -8.20
C THR A 25 -9.60 -11.61 -9.41
N SER A 26 -9.63 -12.91 -9.15
CA SER A 26 -9.84 -13.97 -10.12
C SER A 26 -10.87 -14.95 -9.57
N LEU A 27 -11.88 -15.25 -10.39
CA LEU A 27 -12.92 -16.22 -10.06
C LEU A 27 -12.40 -17.67 -10.04
N TYR A 28 -11.32 -17.93 -10.78
CA TYR A 28 -10.78 -19.29 -10.97
C TYR A 28 -9.51 -19.54 -10.15
N LYS A 29 -8.80 -18.48 -9.76
CA LYS A 29 -7.56 -18.56 -9.01
C LYS A 29 -7.64 -17.68 -7.78
N TYR A 30 -8.33 -18.18 -6.75
CA TYR A 30 -8.47 -17.48 -5.48
C TYR A 30 -7.13 -17.22 -4.80
N GLU A 31 -6.15 -18.10 -5.04
CA GLU A 31 -4.76 -17.95 -4.62
C GLU A 31 -3.99 -16.84 -5.36
N ASP A 32 -4.61 -16.17 -6.33
CA ASP A 32 -4.11 -14.95 -6.97
C ASP A 32 -4.87 -13.68 -6.51
N ASN A 33 -5.93 -13.81 -5.69
CA ASN A 33 -6.67 -12.66 -5.14
C ASN A 33 -5.85 -11.84 -4.17
N ARG A 34 -5.44 -10.65 -4.60
CA ARG A 34 -4.56 -9.76 -3.84
C ARG A 34 -5.12 -8.35 -3.79
N VAL A 35 -4.95 -7.70 -2.65
CA VAL A 35 -5.08 -6.27 -2.48
C VAL A 35 -3.71 -5.71 -2.20
N GLU A 36 -3.23 -4.78 -3.01
CA GLU A 36 -1.99 -4.04 -2.80
C GLU A 36 -2.30 -2.56 -2.59
N ILE A 37 -1.69 -1.97 -1.57
CA ILE A 37 -1.80 -0.56 -1.22
C ILE A 37 -0.39 0.02 -1.23
N ASN A 38 -0.16 0.94 -2.17
CA ASN A 38 1.06 1.71 -2.31
C ASN A 38 0.87 3.07 -1.64
N PHE A 39 1.53 3.30 -0.49
CA PHE A 39 1.37 4.55 0.23
C PHE A 39 2.04 5.71 -0.51
N PRO A 40 1.35 6.86 -0.65
CA PRO A 40 1.81 7.96 -1.49
C PRO A 40 3.08 8.56 -0.93
N ARG A 41 4.01 8.92 -1.81
CA ARG A 41 5.21 9.69 -1.49
C ARG A 41 5.19 10.99 -2.28
N TRP A 42 5.90 12.00 -1.79
CA TRP A 42 6.14 13.25 -2.51
C TRP A 42 6.70 13.05 -3.93
N GLN A 43 7.49 11.98 -4.13
CA GLN A 43 7.97 11.52 -5.43
C GLN A 43 7.07 10.39 -5.92
N ALA A 44 6.24 10.68 -6.92
CA ALA A 44 5.17 9.80 -7.39
C ALA A 44 5.64 8.39 -7.83
N ASP A 45 6.87 8.28 -8.33
CA ASP A 45 7.41 7.02 -8.86
C ASP A 45 7.66 5.93 -7.81
N GLN A 46 7.75 6.27 -6.53
CA GLN A 46 8.22 5.33 -5.51
C GLN A 46 7.43 5.49 -4.20
N PRO A 47 6.60 4.51 -3.80
CA PRO A 47 5.87 4.61 -2.54
C PRO A 47 6.81 4.55 -1.33
N TRP A 48 6.38 5.15 -0.22
CA TRP A 48 7.08 5.05 1.08
C TRP A 48 6.96 3.65 1.68
N GLY A 49 5.84 2.98 1.43
CA GLY A 49 5.57 1.64 1.92
C GLY A 49 4.51 0.94 1.07
N THR A 50 4.51 -0.38 1.15
CA THR A 50 3.54 -1.26 0.49
C THR A 50 2.87 -2.13 1.53
N LEU A 51 1.55 -2.22 1.47
CA LEU A 51 0.77 -3.22 2.19
C LEU A 51 0.13 -4.13 1.17
N SER A 52 0.43 -5.42 1.25
CA SER A 52 -0.10 -6.45 0.39
C SER A 52 -0.86 -7.45 1.25
N TRP A 53 -2.09 -7.73 0.85
CA TRP A 53 -2.93 -8.73 1.47
C TRP A 53 -3.40 -9.72 0.42
N HIS A 54 -3.21 -11.00 0.74
CA HIS A 54 -3.60 -12.14 -0.07
C HIS A 54 -4.34 -13.14 0.82
N ALA A 55 -5.11 -14.06 0.24
CA ALA A 55 -5.78 -15.15 0.95
C ALA A 55 -4.76 -15.98 1.76
N GLY A 56 -4.67 -15.68 3.06
CA GLY A 56 -3.76 -16.35 4.01
C GLY A 56 -2.39 -15.70 4.17
N ARG A 57 -2.10 -14.56 3.52
CA ARG A 57 -0.80 -13.87 3.65
C ARG A 57 -0.97 -12.36 3.75
N PHE A 58 -0.32 -11.77 4.75
CA PHE A 58 -0.25 -10.33 4.93
C PHE A 58 1.21 -9.91 4.91
N GLU A 59 1.58 -9.06 3.97
CA GLU A 59 2.92 -8.52 3.82
C GLU A 59 2.88 -6.99 3.96
N HIS A 60 3.74 -6.45 4.82
CA HIS A 60 3.92 -5.02 4.96
C HIS A 60 5.39 -4.71 4.80
N HIS A 61 5.71 -3.77 3.92
CA HIS A 61 7.07 -3.32 3.68
C HIS A 61 7.15 -1.80 3.81
N TRP A 62 8.10 -1.34 4.61
CA TRP A 62 8.44 0.07 4.75
C TRP A 62 9.80 0.32 4.10
N TYR A 63 9.85 1.17 3.09
CA TYR A 63 11.07 1.45 2.33
C TYR A 63 11.86 2.66 2.84
N GLY A 64 11.46 3.23 3.98
CA GLY A 64 12.13 4.40 4.57
C GLY A 64 11.99 5.66 3.72
N LEU A 65 12.84 6.64 4.02
CA LEU A 65 12.86 7.92 3.31
C LEU A 65 13.33 7.79 1.86
N ALA A 66 14.05 6.70 1.54
CA ALA A 66 14.55 6.40 0.20
C ALA A 66 13.44 5.95 -0.77
N GLY A 67 12.35 5.36 -0.25
CA GLY A 67 11.24 4.82 -1.04
C GLY A 67 11.59 3.49 -1.72
N LYS A 68 10.57 2.85 -2.31
CA LYS A 68 10.72 1.54 -2.98
C LYS A 68 11.84 1.61 -4.03
N PRO A 69 12.86 0.72 -3.98
CA PRO A 69 13.94 0.73 -4.96
C PRO A 69 13.37 0.50 -6.36
N LYS A 70 13.84 1.29 -7.34
CA LYS A 70 13.50 1.05 -8.75
C LYS A 70 14.08 -0.32 -9.14
N PRO A 71 13.30 -1.21 -9.78
CA PRO A 71 13.84 -2.45 -10.30
C PRO A 71 15.02 -2.11 -11.21
N ALA A 72 16.15 -2.80 -11.03
CA ALA A 72 17.30 -2.61 -11.91
C ALA A 72 16.88 -2.96 -13.33
N THR A 73 16.88 -1.97 -14.23
CA THR A 73 16.68 -2.21 -15.65
C THR A 73 17.82 -3.09 -16.13
N VAL A 74 17.56 -4.40 -16.28
CA VAL A 74 18.48 -5.28 -16.99
C VAL A 74 18.24 -4.99 -18.47
N LEU A 75 19.09 -4.14 -19.04
CA LEU A 75 19.20 -3.93 -20.47
C LEU A 75 19.93 -5.10 -21.13
#